data_AF-A0A948RIQ5-F1
#
_entry.id   AF-A0A948RIQ5-F1
#
_cell.length_a   1.000
_cell.length_b   1.000
_cell.length_c   1.000
_cell.angle_alpha   90.00
_cell.angle_beta   90.00
_cell.angle_gamma   90.00
#
_symmetry.space_group_name_H-M   'P 1'
#
loop_
_entity.id
_entity.type
_entity.pdbx_description
1 polymer ?
#
loop_
_entity_poly.entity_id
_entity_poly.type
_entity_poly.pdbx_seq_one_letter_code
_entity_poly.pdbx_strand_id
1 'polypeptide(L)'
;MDNKKMAVSVVVAVLFVGVATASAYKLVNRYAFSKLEKSAGKELASGNYSTALVLYNKLKESSSEDSGFAEQADRTKKLLIAEENYLQAVKAVEEEKWLDAEILLANSGILDNPEFKFYQEAVALYEQAKGLVSSYEKEVSDKISGLKQIIETETVKRQQTESQLNTTISQKQQTENTLQSTTKLLEESQNKVNETQSQYEEEQRKAQEAERQAEKERMGKFTNEVNVYVGMLKRGNDQLNLAVAEINKSSVDFAILFYIGQAEFLFDEAYDKSIDLKNNRTLSGFEGVVDKITQSADLFNESAQKFRKAVFYMEENNDEFNTYFNQGNDLKMQAYSLANDAGSL
;
A
#
# COMPACT_ATOMS: atom_id res chain seq x y z
N MET A 1 -21.67 -67.58 63.51
CA MET A 1 -22.90 -66.97 64.05
C MET A 1 -22.79 -67.03 65.55
N ASP A 2 -22.19 -66.05 66.21
CA ASP A 2 -22.60 -64.65 66.41
C ASP A 2 -23.18 -64.47 67.81
N ASN A 3 -22.68 -63.40 68.45
CA ASN A 3 -23.28 -62.65 69.56
C ASN A 3 -23.26 -63.32 70.95
N LYS A 4 -23.03 -62.64 72.07
CA LYS A 4 -22.61 -61.26 72.43
C LYS A 4 -22.65 -61.21 73.97
N LYS A 5 -21.79 -60.35 74.58
CA LYS A 5 -22.06 -59.55 75.82
C LYS A 5 -22.25 -60.37 77.12
N MET A 6 -22.06 -59.90 78.35
CA MET A 6 -21.69 -58.66 79.03
C MET A 6 -21.43 -59.13 80.49
N ALA A 7 -20.34 -58.71 81.13
CA ALA A 7 -20.32 -57.69 82.18
C ALA A 7 -20.37 -58.23 83.63
N VAL A 8 -19.92 -57.35 84.53
CA VAL A 8 -20.22 -57.28 85.98
C VAL A 8 -19.14 -57.85 86.92
N SER A 9 -18.34 -56.89 87.41
CA SER A 9 -18.11 -56.57 88.83
C SER A 9 -17.65 -57.67 89.78
N VAL A 10 -16.44 -57.50 90.32
CA VAL A 10 -16.15 -57.94 91.69
C VAL A 10 -15.70 -56.72 92.51
N VAL A 11 -16.60 -56.35 93.41
CA VAL A 11 -16.42 -55.47 94.56
C VAL A 11 -15.49 -56.16 95.56
N VAL A 12 -14.51 -55.45 96.11
CA VAL A 12 -13.85 -55.87 97.36
C VAL A 12 -14.08 -54.76 98.38
N ALA A 13 -15.04 -55.04 99.27
CA ALA A 13 -15.23 -54.33 100.52
C ALA A 13 -14.42 -55.04 101.62
N VAL A 14 -13.69 -54.29 102.43
CA VAL A 14 -13.17 -54.76 103.71
C VAL A 14 -13.59 -53.76 104.81
N LEU A 15 -14.14 -54.36 105.86
CA LEU A 15 -14.91 -53.79 106.96
C LEU A 15 -14.10 -52.91 107.94
N PHE A 16 -14.82 -51.95 108.54
CA PHE A 16 -14.46 -51.18 109.73
C PHE A 16 -14.58 -52.03 111.01
N VAL A 17 -13.58 -51.99 111.90
CA VAL A 17 -13.72 -52.22 113.35
C VAL A 17 -12.82 -51.25 114.14
N GLY A 18 -13.46 -50.38 114.94
CA GLY A 18 -13.12 -50.03 116.34
C GLY A 18 -11.74 -49.46 116.73
N VAL A 19 -11.67 -48.12 116.81
CA VAL A 19 -10.92 -47.25 117.77
C VAL A 19 -9.55 -47.72 118.31
N ALA A 20 -8.47 -47.22 117.70
CA ALA A 20 -7.25 -46.76 118.39
C ALA A 20 -6.36 -45.87 117.48
N THR A 21 -6.20 -44.61 117.88
CA THR A 21 -5.12 -43.65 117.53
C THR A 21 -5.13 -42.91 116.17
N ALA A 22 -5.41 -41.60 116.25
CA ALA A 22 -5.28 -40.59 115.19
C ALA A 22 -3.85 -40.38 114.63
N SER A 23 -2.86 -41.16 115.09
CA SER A 23 -1.48 -41.16 114.60
C SER A 23 -1.27 -42.13 113.42
N ALA A 24 -2.07 -43.19 113.29
CA ALA A 24 -2.01 -44.10 112.14
C ALA A 24 -2.57 -43.46 110.86
N TYR A 25 -3.61 -42.63 110.97
CA TYR A 25 -4.22 -41.92 109.83
C TYR A 25 -3.24 -40.97 109.14
N LYS A 26 -2.34 -40.29 109.90
CA LYS A 26 -1.29 -39.42 109.34
C LYS A 26 -0.16 -40.19 108.64
N LEU A 27 0.18 -41.39 109.13
CA LEU A 27 1.20 -42.26 108.53
C LEU A 27 0.68 -42.99 107.28
N VAL A 28 -0.57 -43.48 107.30
CA VAL A 28 -1.24 -44.09 106.14
C VAL A 28 -1.48 -43.04 105.04
N ASN A 29 -1.89 -41.80 105.39
CA ASN A 29 -1.98 -40.71 104.42
C ASN A 29 -0.62 -40.33 103.84
N ARG A 30 0.46 -40.22 104.64
CA ARG A 30 1.80 -39.93 104.11
C ARG A 30 2.33 -41.04 103.20
N TYR A 31 2.08 -42.31 103.52
CA TYR A 31 2.51 -43.44 102.70
C TYR A 31 1.72 -43.53 101.39
N ALA A 32 0.40 -43.33 101.45
CA ALA A 32 -0.46 -43.25 100.27
C ALA A 32 -0.09 -42.05 99.38
N PHE A 33 0.16 -40.89 99.97
CA PHE A 33 0.57 -39.66 99.27
C PHE A 33 1.93 -39.81 98.59
N SER A 34 2.94 -40.32 99.31
CA SER A 34 4.28 -40.59 98.75
C SER A 34 4.24 -41.66 97.65
N LYS A 35 3.37 -42.67 97.78
CA LYS A 35 3.16 -43.68 96.73
C LYS A 35 2.50 -43.05 95.49
N LEU A 36 1.57 -42.12 95.68
CA LEU A 36 0.86 -41.43 94.60
C LEU A 36 1.77 -40.43 93.87
N GLU A 37 2.65 -39.73 94.58
CA GLU A 37 3.72 -38.90 94.02
C GLU A 37 4.74 -39.71 93.22
N LYS A 38 5.22 -40.84 93.77
CA LYS A 38 6.11 -41.76 93.03
C LYS A 38 5.42 -42.34 91.80
N SER A 39 4.13 -42.65 91.89
CA SER A 39 3.35 -43.09 90.73
C SER A 39 3.18 -41.96 89.72
N ALA A 40 2.85 -40.73 90.12
CA ALA A 40 2.73 -39.59 89.22
C ALA A 40 4.05 -39.30 88.49
N GLY A 41 5.17 -39.29 89.21
CA GLY A 41 6.50 -39.12 88.64
C GLY A 41 6.93 -40.28 87.74
N LYS A 42 6.54 -41.51 88.07
CA LYS A 42 6.78 -42.68 87.20
C LYS A 42 5.97 -42.58 85.91
N GLU A 43 4.68 -42.25 85.99
CA GLU A 43 3.81 -42.07 84.83
C GLU A 43 4.27 -40.89 83.96
N LEU A 44 4.74 -39.80 84.58
CA LEU A 44 5.33 -38.65 83.87
C LEU A 44 6.61 -39.06 83.13
N ALA A 45 7.52 -39.76 83.82
CA ALA A 45 8.79 -40.24 83.26
C ALA A 45 8.58 -41.32 82.17
N SER A 46 7.51 -42.10 82.25
CA SER A 46 7.13 -43.05 81.18
C SER A 46 6.35 -42.41 80.03
N GLY A 47 6.10 -41.09 80.12
CA GLY A 47 5.34 -40.31 79.14
C GLY A 47 3.88 -40.72 79.02
N ASN A 48 3.26 -41.17 80.11
CA ASN A 48 1.82 -41.34 80.22
C ASN A 48 1.20 -40.05 80.77
N TYR A 49 1.29 -38.97 80.00
CA TYR A 49 1.00 -37.60 80.47
C TYR A 49 -0.45 -37.42 80.94
N SER A 50 -1.42 -38.09 80.31
CA SER A 50 -2.81 -38.08 80.77
C SER A 50 -2.97 -38.69 82.17
N THR A 51 -2.37 -39.87 82.41
CA THR A 51 -2.38 -40.53 83.72
C THR A 51 -1.61 -39.73 84.76
N ALA A 52 -0.44 -39.21 84.40
CA ALA A 52 0.38 -38.35 85.26
C ALA A 52 -0.37 -37.07 85.65
N LEU A 53 -1.09 -36.43 84.71
CA LEU A 53 -1.88 -35.22 84.98
C LEU A 53 -3.01 -35.49 85.95
N VAL A 54 -3.73 -36.61 85.79
CA VAL A 54 -4.78 -37.03 86.74
C VAL A 54 -4.19 -37.26 88.14
N LEU A 55 -3.02 -37.89 88.24
CA LEU A 55 -2.37 -38.13 89.53
C LEU A 55 -1.83 -36.84 90.16
N TYR A 56 -1.24 -35.94 89.38
CA TYR A 56 -0.78 -34.63 89.86
C TYR A 56 -1.92 -33.70 90.27
N ASN A 57 -3.07 -33.73 89.57
CA ASN A 57 -4.27 -33.01 90.01
C ASN A 57 -4.81 -33.56 91.34
N LYS A 58 -4.82 -34.88 91.54
CA LYS A 58 -5.18 -35.49 92.83
C LYS A 58 -4.20 -35.12 93.96
N LEU A 59 -2.90 -35.01 93.66
CA LEU A 59 -1.89 -34.53 94.63
C LEU A 59 -2.11 -33.05 94.98
N LYS A 60 -2.39 -32.22 93.98
CA LYS A 60 -2.73 -30.80 94.14
C LYS A 60 -3.93 -30.63 95.09
N GLU A 61 -5.03 -31.34 94.82
CA GLU A 61 -6.27 -31.31 95.63
C GLU A 61 -6.07 -31.81 97.08
N SER A 62 -5.10 -32.70 97.30
CA SER A 62 -4.84 -33.33 98.60
C SER A 62 -3.72 -32.67 99.40
N SER A 63 -3.15 -31.56 98.93
CA SER A 63 -1.98 -30.87 99.51
C SER A 63 -2.31 -29.45 99.98
N SER A 64 -1.57 -28.93 100.96
CA SER A 64 -1.58 -27.50 101.30
C SER A 64 -0.99 -26.68 100.15
N GLU A 65 -1.48 -25.44 99.93
CA GLU A 65 -1.27 -24.60 98.72
C GLU A 65 0.18 -24.39 98.23
N ASP A 66 1.23 -24.79 98.96
CA ASP A 66 2.64 -24.48 98.70
C ASP A 66 3.51 -25.71 98.31
N SER A 67 2.91 -26.74 97.73
CA SER A 67 3.53 -28.08 97.53
C SER A 67 4.23 -28.30 96.19
N GLY A 68 4.27 -27.31 95.28
CA GLY A 68 4.86 -27.45 93.94
C GLY A 68 4.10 -28.35 92.96
N PHE A 69 3.08 -29.10 93.41
CA PHE A 69 2.29 -30.00 92.55
C PHE A 69 1.41 -29.27 91.53
N ALA A 70 1.06 -28.00 91.79
CA ALA A 70 0.35 -27.17 90.80
C ALA A 70 1.23 -26.91 89.57
N GLU A 71 2.52 -26.62 89.77
CA GLU A 71 3.48 -26.41 88.69
C GLU A 71 3.76 -27.71 87.93
N GLN A 72 3.86 -28.85 88.64
CA GLN A 72 4.00 -30.16 88.00
C GLN A 72 2.75 -30.56 87.20
N ALA A 73 1.55 -30.24 87.67
CA ALA A 73 0.31 -30.45 86.92
C ALA A 73 0.27 -29.59 85.64
N ASP A 74 0.66 -28.30 85.72
CA ASP A 74 0.71 -27.42 84.55
C ASP A 74 1.81 -27.84 83.55
N ARG A 75 2.97 -28.29 84.05
CA ARG A 75 4.04 -28.87 83.21
C ARG A 75 3.58 -30.14 82.51
N THR A 76 2.87 -31.02 83.22
CA THR A 76 2.31 -32.25 82.65
C THR A 76 1.20 -31.95 81.65
N LYS A 77 0.38 -30.92 81.88
CA LYS A 77 -0.64 -30.45 80.93
C LYS A 77 -0.01 -29.93 79.64
N LYS A 78 1.08 -29.17 79.73
CA LYS A 78 1.85 -28.74 78.55
C LYS A 78 2.41 -29.93 77.77
N LEU A 79 2.95 -30.94 78.47
CA LEU A 79 3.44 -32.18 77.85
C LEU A 79 2.32 -33.00 77.18
N LEU A 80 1.10 -32.98 77.73
CA LEU A 80 -0.06 -33.62 77.11
C LEU A 80 -0.50 -32.91 75.83
N ILE A 81 -0.55 -31.57 75.83
CA ILE A 81 -0.83 -30.78 74.62
C ILE A 81 0.27 -30.98 73.57
N ALA A 82 1.52 -31.06 74.02
CA ALA A 82 2.67 -31.39 73.18
C ALA A 82 2.50 -32.79 72.54
N GLU A 83 2.01 -33.78 73.28
CA GLU A 83 1.70 -35.11 72.76
C GLU A 83 0.58 -35.07 71.69
N GLU A 84 -0.51 -34.34 71.95
CA GLU A 84 -1.60 -34.18 70.98
C GLU A 84 -1.13 -33.50 69.69
N ASN A 85 -0.34 -32.42 69.80
CA ASN A 85 0.22 -31.71 68.64
C ASN A 85 1.23 -32.56 67.87
N TYR A 86 2.05 -33.36 68.56
CA TYR A 86 2.96 -34.31 67.92
C TYR A 86 2.20 -35.34 67.09
N LEU A 87 1.14 -35.94 67.65
CA LEU A 87 0.32 -36.92 66.94
C LEU A 87 -0.41 -36.30 65.74
N GLN A 88 -0.89 -35.06 65.87
CA GLN A 88 -1.47 -34.33 64.74
C GLN A 88 -0.44 -34.00 63.66
N ALA A 89 0.79 -33.65 64.04
CA ALA A 89 1.88 -33.42 63.09
C ALA A 89 2.28 -34.69 62.35
N VAL A 90 2.35 -35.84 63.04
CA VAL A 90 2.57 -37.15 62.41
C VAL A 90 1.49 -37.44 61.38
N LYS A 91 0.22 -37.22 61.74
CA LYS A 91 -0.90 -37.40 60.80
C LYS A 91 -0.85 -36.41 59.63
N ALA A 92 -0.47 -35.17 59.87
CA ALA A 92 -0.31 -34.18 58.79
C ALA A 92 0.77 -34.62 57.79
N VAL A 93 1.86 -35.23 58.27
CA VAL A 93 2.88 -35.82 57.41
C VAL A 93 2.36 -37.02 56.62
N GLU A 94 1.56 -37.91 57.21
CA GLU A 94 0.90 -39.01 56.48
C GLU A 94 -0.01 -38.52 55.35
N GLU A 95 -0.60 -37.33 55.52
CA GLU A 95 -1.44 -36.65 54.52
C GLU A 95 -0.64 -35.71 53.60
N GLU A 96 0.70 -35.76 53.64
CA GLU A 96 1.64 -34.91 52.87
C GLU A 96 1.50 -33.39 53.13
N LYS A 97 0.89 -33.01 54.26
CA LYS A 97 0.71 -31.62 54.69
C LYS A 97 1.90 -31.15 55.53
N TRP A 98 3.04 -31.03 54.90
CA TRP A 98 4.32 -30.69 55.56
C TRP A 98 4.31 -29.32 56.25
N LEU A 99 3.61 -28.33 55.71
CA LEU A 99 3.45 -27.01 56.33
C LEU A 99 2.65 -27.08 57.65
N ASP A 100 1.57 -27.85 57.66
CA ASP A 100 0.75 -28.04 58.85
C ASP A 100 1.56 -28.76 59.94
N ALA A 101 2.34 -29.78 59.55
CA ALA A 101 3.25 -30.47 60.47
C ALA A 101 4.33 -29.54 61.07
N GLU A 102 4.94 -28.68 60.25
CA GLU A 102 5.92 -27.70 60.72
C GLU A 102 5.30 -26.73 61.74
N ILE A 103 4.13 -26.16 61.42
CA ILE A 103 3.42 -25.21 62.28
C ILE A 103 3.00 -25.87 63.61
N LEU A 104 2.48 -27.09 63.55
CA LEU A 104 2.05 -27.84 64.74
C LEU A 104 3.24 -28.14 65.66
N LEU A 105 4.39 -28.54 65.11
CA LEU A 105 5.59 -28.82 65.90
C LEU A 105 6.23 -27.55 66.46
N ALA A 106 6.35 -26.49 65.64
CA ALA A 106 6.94 -25.21 66.06
C ALA A 106 6.17 -24.53 67.21
N ASN A 107 4.83 -24.63 67.22
CA ASN A 107 3.99 -23.93 68.20
C ASN A 107 3.61 -24.78 69.43
N SER A 108 4.04 -26.04 69.49
CA SER A 108 3.64 -26.99 70.56
C SER A 108 4.48 -26.92 71.83
N GLY A 109 5.63 -26.25 71.80
CA GLY A 109 6.63 -26.28 72.88
C GLY A 109 7.35 -27.63 73.03
N ILE A 110 7.13 -28.59 72.12
CA ILE A 110 7.85 -29.88 72.11
C ILE A 110 9.36 -29.65 71.91
N LEU A 111 9.72 -28.74 71.01
CA LEU A 111 11.11 -28.51 70.57
C LEU A 111 12.01 -27.94 71.67
N ASP A 112 11.42 -27.33 72.69
CA ASP A 112 12.13 -26.73 73.84
C ASP A 112 12.12 -27.62 75.09
N ASN A 113 11.55 -28.84 75.01
CA ASN A 113 11.35 -29.71 76.17
C ASN A 113 11.99 -31.11 76.00
N PRO A 114 13.26 -31.29 76.40
CA PRO A 114 13.97 -32.55 76.30
C PRO A 114 13.37 -33.72 77.12
N GLU A 115 12.48 -33.43 78.08
CA GLU A 115 11.79 -34.46 78.88
C GLU A 115 10.55 -35.04 78.18
N PHE A 116 10.19 -34.53 77.00
CA PHE A 116 9.13 -35.10 76.19
C PHE A 116 9.51 -36.48 75.63
N LYS A 117 8.58 -37.44 75.70
CA LYS A 117 8.80 -38.85 75.37
C LYS A 117 9.25 -39.07 73.93
N PHE A 118 8.76 -38.25 73.00
CA PHE A 118 9.10 -38.32 71.58
C PHE A 118 9.93 -37.11 71.13
N TYR A 119 10.75 -36.55 72.04
CA TYR A 119 11.49 -35.32 71.76
C TYR A 119 12.38 -35.43 70.52
N GLN A 120 13.17 -36.50 70.42
CA GLN A 120 14.10 -36.68 69.29
C GLN A 120 13.36 -36.87 67.97
N GLU A 121 12.25 -37.61 67.99
CA GLU A 121 11.39 -37.85 66.84
C GLU A 121 10.70 -36.56 66.38
N ALA A 122 10.22 -35.74 67.32
CA ALA A 122 9.59 -34.46 67.03
C ALA A 122 10.58 -33.43 66.44
N VAL A 123 11.81 -33.37 66.96
CA VAL A 123 12.87 -32.52 66.39
C VAL A 123 13.22 -32.97 64.97
N ALA A 124 13.40 -34.29 64.76
CA ALA A 124 13.69 -34.83 63.43
C ALA A 124 12.55 -34.56 62.43
N LEU A 125 11.30 -34.75 62.85
CA LEU A 125 10.11 -34.50 62.04
C LEU A 125 9.96 -33.00 61.69
N TYR A 126 10.27 -32.11 62.64
CA TYR A 126 10.25 -30.67 62.42
C TYR A 126 11.30 -30.24 61.39
N GLU A 127 12.55 -30.69 61.53
CA GLU A 127 13.61 -30.35 60.58
C GLU A 127 13.31 -30.91 59.17
N GLN A 128 12.72 -32.10 59.08
CA GLN A 128 12.26 -32.66 57.81
C GLN A 128 11.14 -31.82 57.18
N ALA A 129 10.11 -31.47 57.96
CA ALA A 129 8.97 -30.67 57.50
C ALA A 129 9.43 -29.28 57.03
N LYS A 130 10.25 -28.60 57.84
CA LYS A 130 10.85 -27.30 57.53
C LYS A 130 11.70 -27.32 56.26
N GLY A 131 12.50 -28.38 56.08
CA GLY A 131 13.30 -28.57 54.86
C GLY A 131 12.44 -28.70 53.59
N LEU A 132 11.36 -29.48 53.66
CA LEU A 132 10.43 -29.67 52.55
C LEU A 132 9.62 -28.40 52.25
N VAL A 133 9.09 -27.73 53.28
CA VAL A 133 8.37 -26.46 53.14
C VAL A 133 9.27 -25.41 52.50
N SER A 134 10.50 -25.23 53.00
CA SER A 134 11.47 -24.30 52.42
C SER A 134 11.80 -24.62 50.95
N SER A 135 11.87 -25.91 50.60
CA SER A 135 12.07 -26.35 49.22
C SER A 135 10.88 -26.00 48.31
N TYR A 136 9.65 -26.23 48.78
CA TYR A 136 8.45 -25.88 48.03
C TYR A 136 8.27 -24.36 47.89
N GLU A 137 8.51 -23.59 48.94
CA GLU A 137 8.48 -22.12 48.89
C GLU A 137 9.47 -21.58 47.86
N LYS A 138 10.68 -22.15 47.82
CA LYS A 138 11.68 -21.80 46.82
C LYS A 138 11.20 -22.13 45.40
N GLU A 139 10.69 -23.34 45.17
CA GLU A 139 10.19 -23.76 43.85
C GLU A 139 9.04 -22.88 43.37
N VAL A 140 8.10 -22.54 44.26
CA VAL A 140 6.97 -21.65 43.97
C VAL A 140 7.46 -20.24 43.68
N SER A 141 8.39 -19.71 44.48
CA SER A 141 8.97 -18.38 44.27
C SER A 141 9.72 -18.28 42.93
N ASP A 142 10.50 -19.32 42.58
CA ASP A 142 11.22 -19.41 41.31
C ASP A 142 10.25 -19.46 40.12
N LYS A 143 9.17 -20.26 40.22
CA LYS A 143 8.10 -20.31 39.20
C LYS A 143 7.39 -18.97 39.04
N ILE A 144 7.02 -18.30 40.14
CA ILE A 144 6.38 -16.98 40.10
C ILE A 144 7.30 -15.96 39.43
N SER A 145 8.59 -15.97 39.77
CA SER A 145 9.58 -15.06 39.19
C SER A 145 9.76 -15.32 37.69
N GLY A 146 9.83 -16.58 37.27
CA GLY A 146 9.87 -16.97 35.85
C GLY A 146 8.62 -16.53 35.08
N LEU A 147 7.42 -16.71 35.65
CA LEU A 147 6.16 -16.26 35.04
C LEU A 147 6.10 -14.73 34.91
N LYS A 148 6.56 -13.98 35.91
CA LYS A 148 6.64 -12.51 35.83
C LYS A 148 7.54 -12.07 34.67
N GLN A 149 8.71 -12.68 34.53
CA GLN A 149 9.64 -12.36 33.44
C GLN A 149 9.05 -12.67 32.06
N ILE A 150 8.31 -13.79 31.93
CA ILE A 150 7.61 -14.14 30.69
C ILE A 150 6.54 -13.10 30.36
N ILE A 151 5.71 -12.70 31.35
CA ILE A 151 4.65 -11.69 31.16
C ILE A 151 5.25 -10.34 30.75
N GLU A 152 6.32 -9.89 31.40
CA GLU A 152 7.01 -8.64 31.04
C GLU A 152 7.55 -8.69 29.60
N THR A 153 8.21 -9.79 29.25
CA THR A 153 8.77 -9.98 27.89
C THR A 153 7.67 -10.01 26.83
N GLU A 154 6.58 -10.73 27.08
CA GLU A 154 5.46 -10.84 26.15
C GLU A 154 4.70 -9.52 26.00
N THR A 155 4.56 -8.76 27.09
CA THR A 155 3.96 -7.42 27.07
C THR A 155 4.76 -6.47 26.18
N VAL A 156 6.10 -6.48 26.31
CA VAL A 156 6.99 -5.66 25.47
C VAL A 156 6.89 -6.07 24.00
N LYS A 157 6.94 -7.39 23.71
CA LYS A 157 6.79 -7.90 22.33
C LYS A 157 5.45 -7.51 21.71
N ARG A 158 4.37 -7.60 22.49
CA ARG A 158 3.03 -7.24 22.04
C ARG A 158 2.94 -5.74 21.72
N GLN A 159 3.46 -4.88 22.60
CA GLN A 159 3.49 -3.43 22.36
C GLN A 159 4.33 -3.07 21.11
N GLN A 160 5.48 -3.72 20.91
CA GLN A 160 6.28 -3.53 19.70
C GLN A 160 5.53 -3.97 18.43
N THR A 161 4.86 -5.12 18.48
CA THR A 161 4.08 -5.64 17.35
C THR A 161 2.88 -4.75 17.03
N GLU A 162 2.15 -4.28 18.04
CA GLU A 162 1.03 -3.35 17.88
C GLU A 162 1.51 -2.01 17.29
N SER A 163 2.66 -1.51 17.73
CA SER A 163 3.28 -0.30 17.15
C SER A 163 3.65 -0.49 15.68
N GLN A 164 4.31 -1.60 15.33
CA GLN A 164 4.69 -1.91 13.95
C GLN A 164 3.45 -2.10 13.04
N LEU A 165 2.41 -2.75 13.56
CA LEU A 165 1.16 -2.94 12.83
C LEU A 165 0.49 -1.59 12.53
N ASN A 166 0.41 -0.69 13.52
CA ASN A 166 -0.17 0.65 13.34
C ASN A 166 0.62 1.47 12.31
N THR A 167 1.96 1.42 12.33
CA THR A 167 2.79 2.06 11.31
C THR A 167 2.54 1.49 9.92
N THR A 168 2.43 0.16 9.80
CA THR A 168 2.17 -0.52 8.52
C THR A 168 0.79 -0.16 7.96
N ILE A 169 -0.24 -0.12 8.81
CA ILE A 169 -1.61 0.30 8.43
C ILE A 169 -1.60 1.74 7.92
N SER A 170 -0.91 2.65 8.63
CA SER A 170 -0.80 4.05 8.22
C SER A 170 -0.08 4.21 6.87
N GLN A 171 1.04 3.51 6.67
CA GLN A 171 1.78 3.50 5.40
C GLN A 171 0.94 2.94 4.25
N LYS A 172 0.17 1.87 4.50
CA LYS A 172 -0.74 1.28 3.51
C LYS A 172 -1.84 2.27 3.10
N GLN A 173 -2.50 2.92 4.06
CA GLN A 173 -3.52 3.93 3.77
C GLN A 173 -2.95 5.11 2.98
N GLN A 174 -1.74 5.59 3.32
CA GLN A 174 -1.09 6.65 2.56
C GLN A 174 -0.80 6.21 1.10
N THR A 175 -0.35 4.97 0.93
CA THR A 175 -0.08 4.40 -0.41
C THR A 175 -1.37 4.27 -1.22
N GLU A 176 -2.46 3.78 -0.62
CA GLU A 176 -3.77 3.66 -1.26
C GLU A 176 -4.32 5.02 -1.70
N ASN A 177 -4.24 6.05 -0.84
CA ASN A 177 -4.64 7.41 -1.18
C ASN A 177 -3.81 7.99 -2.34
N THR A 178 -2.49 7.75 -2.31
CA THR A 178 -1.58 8.21 -3.38
C THR A 178 -1.91 7.54 -4.69
N LEU A 179 -2.14 6.22 -4.67
CA LEU A 179 -2.52 5.45 -5.86
C LEU A 179 -3.85 5.96 -6.45
N GLN A 180 -4.87 6.16 -5.62
CA GLN A 180 -6.16 6.68 -6.06
C GLN A 180 -6.03 8.07 -6.72
N SER A 181 -5.26 8.97 -6.11
CA SER A 181 -5.02 10.31 -6.68
C SER A 181 -4.26 10.24 -8.01
N THR A 182 -3.28 9.35 -8.12
CA THR A 182 -2.46 9.17 -9.33
C THR A 182 -3.30 8.60 -10.47
N THR A 183 -4.16 7.61 -10.19
CA THR A 183 -5.08 7.04 -11.18
C THR A 183 -6.02 8.11 -11.73
N LYS A 184 -6.58 8.97 -10.87
CA LYS A 184 -7.45 10.06 -11.31
C LYS A 184 -6.73 11.06 -12.23
N LEU A 185 -5.51 11.46 -11.86
CA LEU A 185 -4.69 12.36 -12.69
C LEU A 185 -4.32 11.72 -14.04
N LEU A 186 -4.08 10.41 -14.07
CA LEU A 186 -3.80 9.67 -15.30
C LEU A 186 -5.03 9.66 -16.22
N GLU A 187 -6.23 9.41 -15.70
CA GLU A 187 -7.48 9.46 -16.46
C GLU A 187 -7.75 10.87 -17.03
N GLU A 188 -7.58 11.92 -16.20
CA GLU A 188 -7.71 13.32 -16.64
C GLU A 188 -6.71 13.67 -17.74
N SER A 189 -5.45 13.22 -17.59
CA SER A 189 -4.40 13.41 -18.60
C SER A 189 -4.73 12.68 -19.90
N GLN A 190 -5.21 11.43 -19.82
CA GLN A 190 -5.55 10.64 -21.01
C GLN A 190 -6.71 11.28 -21.79
N ASN A 191 -7.74 11.77 -21.09
CA ASN A 191 -8.85 12.48 -21.70
C ASN A 191 -8.37 13.74 -22.41
N LYS A 192 -7.50 14.54 -21.77
CA LYS A 192 -6.95 15.76 -22.37
C LYS A 192 -6.09 15.48 -23.60
N VAL A 193 -5.30 14.41 -23.57
CA VAL A 193 -4.51 13.97 -24.74
C VAL A 193 -5.43 13.58 -25.88
N ASN A 194 -6.48 12.80 -25.62
CA ASN A 194 -7.44 12.38 -26.64
C ASN A 194 -8.17 13.59 -27.26
N GLU A 195 -8.61 14.55 -26.44
CA GLU A 195 -9.23 15.80 -26.90
C GLU A 195 -8.27 16.62 -27.78
N THR A 196 -7.03 16.79 -27.35
CA THR A 196 -6.02 17.56 -28.09
C THR A 196 -5.68 16.88 -29.42
N GLN A 197 -5.55 15.55 -29.43
CA GLN A 197 -5.29 14.78 -30.65
C GLN A 197 -6.44 14.92 -31.65
N SER A 198 -7.69 14.85 -31.17
CA SER A 198 -8.86 15.03 -32.02
C SER A 198 -8.94 16.45 -32.61
N GLN A 199 -8.61 17.49 -31.84
CA GLN A 199 -8.53 18.86 -32.33
C GLN A 199 -7.44 19.03 -33.39
N TYR A 200 -6.25 18.45 -33.15
CA TYR A 200 -5.14 18.49 -34.10
C TYR A 200 -5.50 17.82 -35.43
N GLU A 201 -6.15 16.65 -35.41
CA GLU A 201 -6.61 15.96 -36.61
C GLU A 201 -7.67 16.76 -37.38
N GLU A 202 -8.58 17.44 -36.66
CA GLU A 202 -9.57 18.32 -37.28
C GLU A 202 -8.92 19.53 -37.95
N GLU A 203 -7.97 20.19 -37.27
CA GLU A 203 -7.22 21.32 -37.82
C GLU A 203 -6.37 20.90 -39.02
N GLN A 204 -5.71 19.74 -38.97
CA GLN A 204 -4.96 19.20 -40.09
C GLN A 204 -5.86 18.97 -41.32
N ARG A 205 -7.05 18.41 -41.11
CA ARG A 205 -8.04 18.22 -42.19
C ARG A 205 -8.50 19.56 -42.78
N LYS A 206 -8.76 20.56 -41.94
CA LYS A 206 -9.15 21.92 -42.39
C LYS A 206 -8.03 22.58 -43.19
N ALA A 207 -6.78 22.45 -42.75
CA ALA A 207 -5.62 22.99 -43.45
C ALA A 207 -5.43 22.35 -44.83
N GLN A 208 -5.54 21.01 -44.91
CA GLN A 208 -5.46 20.29 -46.18
C GLN A 208 -6.59 20.68 -47.15
N GLU A 209 -7.81 20.84 -46.64
CA GLU A 209 -8.93 21.28 -47.47
C GLU A 209 -8.75 22.72 -47.96
N ALA A 210 -8.27 23.62 -47.09
CA ALA A 210 -7.95 24.99 -47.47
C ALA A 210 -6.82 25.05 -48.52
N GLU A 211 -5.78 24.22 -48.39
CA GLU A 211 -4.70 24.11 -49.36
C GLU A 211 -5.22 23.63 -50.73
N ARG A 212 -6.06 22.58 -50.75
CA ARG A 212 -6.70 22.09 -51.99
C ARG A 212 -7.58 23.15 -52.64
N GLN A 213 -8.34 23.91 -51.85
CA GLN A 213 -9.18 25.00 -52.37
C GLN A 213 -8.33 26.12 -52.93
N ALA A 214 -7.26 26.52 -52.23
CA ALA A 214 -6.31 27.53 -52.70
C ALA A 214 -5.60 27.10 -53.99
N GLU A 215 -5.18 25.83 -54.10
CA GLU A 215 -4.59 25.28 -55.31
C GLU A 215 -5.59 25.29 -56.48
N LYS A 216 -6.84 24.87 -56.24
CA LYS A 216 -7.91 24.91 -57.25
C LYS A 216 -8.20 26.33 -57.73
N GLU A 217 -8.26 27.30 -56.82
CA GLU A 217 -8.44 28.71 -57.17
C GLU A 217 -7.26 29.25 -57.96
N ARG A 218 -6.02 28.92 -57.55
CA ARG A 218 -4.81 29.33 -58.25
C ARG A 218 -4.77 28.76 -59.66
N MET A 219 -5.10 27.49 -59.83
CA MET A 219 -5.22 26.85 -61.14
C MET A 219 -6.29 27.50 -62.00
N GLY A 220 -7.49 27.72 -61.44
CA GLY A 220 -8.60 28.36 -62.16
C GLY A 220 -8.24 29.77 -62.66
N LYS A 221 -7.55 30.57 -61.84
CA LYS A 221 -7.05 31.89 -62.24
C LYS A 221 -6.00 31.79 -63.34
N PHE A 222 -5.03 30.88 -63.19
CA PHE A 222 -3.99 30.64 -64.20
C PHE A 222 -4.59 30.24 -65.56
N THR A 223 -5.49 29.25 -65.60
CA THR A 223 -6.17 28.81 -66.83
C THR A 223 -6.98 29.93 -67.46
N ASN A 224 -7.68 30.74 -66.65
CA ASN A 224 -8.44 31.88 -67.17
C ASN A 224 -7.52 32.93 -67.82
N GLU A 225 -6.38 33.24 -67.20
CA GLU A 225 -5.39 34.18 -67.77
C GLU A 225 -4.79 33.64 -69.08
N VAL A 226 -4.40 32.37 -69.13
CA VAL A 226 -3.92 31.70 -70.35
C VAL A 226 -4.96 31.81 -71.48
N ASN A 227 -6.23 31.52 -71.18
CA ASN A 227 -7.31 31.58 -72.17
C ASN A 227 -7.54 33.00 -72.71
N VAL A 228 -7.40 34.03 -71.87
CA VAL A 228 -7.48 35.43 -72.30
C VAL A 228 -6.37 35.75 -73.29
N TYR A 229 -5.13 35.33 -73.02
CA TYR A 229 -3.97 35.64 -73.88
C TYR A 229 -4.02 34.86 -75.19
N VAL A 230 -4.35 33.56 -75.15
CA VAL A 230 -4.63 32.77 -76.36
C VAL A 230 -5.77 33.41 -77.17
N GLY A 231 -6.81 33.92 -76.51
CA GLY A 231 -7.91 34.63 -77.15
C GLY A 231 -7.50 35.96 -77.80
N MET A 232 -6.50 36.67 -77.26
CA MET A 232 -5.89 37.85 -77.90
C MET A 232 -5.16 37.44 -79.19
N LEU A 233 -4.33 36.40 -79.12
CA LEU A 233 -3.57 35.89 -80.27
C LEU A 233 -4.50 35.41 -81.41
N LYS A 234 -5.58 34.70 -81.07
CA LYS A 234 -6.58 34.26 -82.07
C LYS A 234 -7.29 35.43 -82.74
N ARG A 235 -7.70 36.44 -81.97
CA ARG A 235 -8.30 37.66 -82.52
C ARG A 235 -7.32 38.44 -83.39
N GLY A 236 -6.04 38.52 -83.00
CA GLY A 236 -5.00 39.13 -83.82
C GLY A 236 -4.77 38.38 -85.13
N ASN A 237 -4.78 37.04 -85.10
CA ASN A 237 -4.75 36.21 -86.29
C ASN A 237 -5.96 36.46 -87.22
N ASP A 238 -7.16 36.66 -86.67
CA ASP A 238 -8.33 37.04 -87.46
C ASP A 238 -8.12 38.38 -88.17
N GLN A 239 -7.50 39.37 -87.50
CA GLN A 239 -7.11 40.63 -88.16
C GLN A 239 -6.08 40.42 -89.26
N LEU A 240 -5.06 39.56 -89.05
CA LEU A 240 -4.12 39.20 -90.13
C LEU A 240 -4.82 38.49 -91.29
N ASN A 241 -5.84 37.66 -91.04
CA ASN A 241 -6.62 37.03 -92.10
C ASN A 241 -7.42 38.07 -92.90
N LEU A 242 -7.97 39.09 -92.24
CA LEU A 242 -8.61 40.22 -92.93
C LEU A 242 -7.59 41.01 -93.76
N ALA A 243 -6.39 41.27 -93.23
CA ALA A 243 -5.32 41.91 -93.98
C ALA A 243 -4.92 41.11 -95.22
N VAL A 244 -4.73 39.80 -95.08
CA VAL A 244 -4.44 38.88 -96.20
C VAL A 244 -5.56 38.88 -97.24
N ALA A 245 -6.83 38.89 -96.80
CA ALA A 245 -7.96 38.95 -97.71
C ALA A 245 -7.99 40.26 -98.51
N GLU A 246 -7.62 41.39 -97.90
CA GLU A 246 -7.53 42.67 -98.59
C GLU A 246 -6.31 42.77 -99.53
N ILE A 247 -5.16 42.18 -99.15
CA ILE A 247 -3.98 42.02 -100.04
C ILE A 247 -4.39 41.25 -101.30
N ASN A 248 -5.08 40.11 -101.14
CA ASN A 248 -5.51 39.27 -102.26
C ASN A 248 -6.55 39.93 -103.18
N LYS A 249 -7.26 40.96 -102.70
CA LYS A 249 -8.19 41.77 -103.50
C LYS A 249 -7.53 42.96 -104.19
N SER A 250 -6.23 43.20 -103.94
CA SER A 250 -5.54 44.43 -104.35
C SER A 250 -6.27 45.70 -103.89
N SER A 251 -6.81 45.65 -102.67
CA SER A 251 -7.53 46.76 -102.03
C SER A 251 -6.60 47.88 -101.54
N VAL A 252 -7.17 48.99 -101.08
CA VAL A 252 -6.44 50.18 -100.58
C VAL A 252 -5.50 49.83 -99.41
N ASP A 253 -4.21 50.19 -99.54
CA ASP A 253 -3.14 49.95 -98.55
C ASP A 253 -3.51 50.33 -97.11
N PHE A 254 -4.27 51.42 -96.95
CA PHE A 254 -4.70 51.89 -95.63
C PHE A 254 -5.50 50.84 -94.85
N ALA A 255 -6.41 50.11 -95.51
CA ALA A 255 -7.22 49.09 -94.85
C ALA A 255 -6.35 47.89 -94.42
N ILE A 256 -5.39 47.50 -95.25
CA ILE A 256 -4.46 46.40 -94.95
C ILE A 256 -3.58 46.76 -93.74
N LEU A 257 -2.96 47.95 -93.78
CA LEU A 257 -2.11 48.42 -92.69
C LEU A 257 -2.90 48.64 -91.38
N PHE A 258 -4.17 49.04 -91.48
CA PHE A 258 -5.05 49.16 -90.32
C PHE A 258 -5.31 47.81 -89.64
N TYR A 259 -5.62 46.75 -90.41
CA TYR A 259 -5.78 45.41 -89.86
C TYR A 259 -4.48 44.84 -89.28
N ILE A 260 -3.34 45.07 -89.95
CA ILE A 260 -2.03 44.66 -89.41
C ILE A 260 -1.71 45.40 -88.11
N GLY A 261 -1.99 46.70 -88.01
CA GLY A 261 -1.79 47.48 -86.79
C GLY A 261 -2.65 47.01 -85.61
N GLN A 262 -3.90 46.63 -85.86
CA GLN A 262 -4.75 46.03 -84.82
C GLN A 262 -4.24 44.65 -84.38
N ALA A 263 -3.70 43.86 -85.32
CA ALA A 263 -3.12 42.57 -85.01
C ALA A 263 -1.89 42.71 -84.10
N GLU A 264 -0.94 43.56 -84.47
CA GLU A 264 0.28 43.83 -83.69
C GLU A 264 -0.03 44.30 -82.27
N PHE A 265 -0.99 45.21 -82.11
CA PHE A 265 -1.40 45.65 -80.77
C PHE A 265 -1.83 44.46 -79.87
N LEU A 266 -2.59 43.51 -80.41
CA LEU A 266 -3.03 42.33 -79.67
C LEU A 266 -1.89 41.34 -79.39
N PHE A 267 -0.92 41.23 -80.30
CA PHE A 267 0.24 40.36 -80.13
C PHE A 267 1.22 40.93 -79.10
N ASP A 268 1.53 42.23 -79.16
CA ASP A 268 2.35 42.92 -78.16
C ASP A 268 1.71 42.84 -76.77
N GLU A 269 0.40 43.07 -76.67
CA GLU A 269 -0.32 42.96 -75.39
C GLU A 269 -0.27 41.52 -74.85
N ALA A 270 -0.42 40.50 -75.70
CA ALA A 270 -0.31 39.11 -75.30
C ALA A 270 1.13 38.73 -74.89
N TYR A 271 2.13 39.26 -75.60
CA TYR A 271 3.55 39.05 -75.30
C TYR A 271 3.91 39.57 -73.90
N ASP A 272 3.65 40.85 -73.64
CA ASP A 272 3.97 41.50 -72.37
C ASP A 272 3.26 40.81 -71.19
N LYS A 273 1.98 40.47 -71.37
CA LYS A 273 1.21 39.75 -70.34
C LYS A 273 1.69 38.32 -70.13
N SER A 274 2.15 37.64 -71.18
CA SER A 274 2.72 36.28 -71.04
C SER A 274 4.04 36.29 -70.28
N ILE A 275 4.89 37.30 -70.49
CA ILE A 275 6.14 37.48 -69.72
C ILE A 275 5.83 37.76 -68.24
N ASP A 276 4.87 38.64 -67.97
CA ASP A 276 4.46 38.93 -66.60
C ASP A 276 3.85 37.69 -65.91
N LEU A 277 3.02 36.93 -66.62
CA LEU A 277 2.48 35.66 -66.15
C LEU A 277 3.59 34.66 -65.83
N LYS A 278 4.59 34.54 -66.71
CA LYS A 278 5.77 33.67 -66.52
C LYS A 278 6.51 34.00 -65.24
N ASN A 279 6.81 35.28 -65.02
CA ASN A 279 7.68 35.72 -63.93
C ASN A 279 7.00 35.72 -62.56
N ASN A 280 5.68 35.92 -62.50
CA ASN A 280 5.01 36.21 -61.23
C ASN A 280 3.99 35.15 -60.79
N ARG A 281 3.37 34.43 -61.73
CA ARG A 281 2.11 33.70 -61.46
C ARG A 281 2.05 32.29 -62.04
N THR A 282 3.10 31.86 -62.73
CA THR A 282 3.16 30.55 -63.37
C THR A 282 3.38 29.45 -62.35
N LEU A 283 2.61 28.37 -62.50
CA LEU A 283 2.79 27.13 -61.77
C LEU A 283 3.94 26.35 -62.42
N SER A 284 4.84 25.76 -61.63
CA SER A 284 6.06 25.10 -62.11
C SER A 284 5.83 24.03 -63.20
N GLY A 285 4.69 23.35 -63.18
CA GLY A 285 4.31 22.37 -64.22
C GLY A 285 3.82 22.98 -65.55
N PHE A 286 3.63 24.30 -65.63
CA PHE A 286 2.95 24.99 -66.73
C PHE A 286 3.80 26.06 -67.42
N GLU A 287 5.08 26.19 -67.07
CA GLU A 287 6.02 27.12 -67.71
C GLU A 287 6.06 26.94 -69.23
N GLY A 288 6.07 25.69 -69.70
CA GLY A 288 6.05 25.37 -71.13
C GLY A 288 4.77 25.83 -71.86
N VAL A 289 3.65 26.04 -71.16
CA VAL A 289 2.45 26.61 -71.78
C VAL A 289 2.60 28.11 -71.97
N VAL A 290 3.11 28.81 -70.96
CA VAL A 290 3.34 30.26 -71.06
C VAL A 290 4.40 30.57 -72.12
N ASP A 291 5.45 29.75 -72.22
CA ASP A 291 6.47 29.86 -73.27
C ASP A 291 5.90 29.74 -74.68
N LYS A 292 4.93 28.85 -74.89
CA LYS A 292 4.23 28.73 -76.18
C LYS A 292 3.42 29.98 -76.52
N ILE A 293 2.79 30.62 -75.52
CA ILE A 293 2.05 31.88 -75.72
C ILE A 293 3.04 32.99 -76.11
N THR A 294 4.14 33.14 -75.38
CA THR A 294 5.18 34.14 -75.66
C THR A 294 5.76 33.94 -77.07
N GLN A 295 6.17 32.71 -77.40
CA GLN A 295 6.72 32.39 -78.72
C GLN A 295 5.70 32.58 -79.84
N SER A 296 4.43 32.26 -79.60
CA SER A 296 3.35 32.50 -80.56
C SER A 296 3.18 34.00 -80.83
N ALA A 297 3.18 34.83 -79.78
CA ALA A 297 3.09 36.28 -79.91
C ALA A 297 4.25 36.86 -80.73
N ASP A 298 5.49 36.42 -80.46
CA ASP A 298 6.68 36.83 -81.23
C ASP A 298 6.57 36.48 -82.72
N LEU A 299 6.19 35.24 -83.04
CA LEU A 299 6.04 34.79 -84.42
C LEU A 299 4.89 35.51 -85.14
N PHE A 300 3.81 35.83 -84.42
CA PHE A 300 2.73 36.64 -84.96
C PHE A 300 3.16 38.10 -85.24
N ASN A 301 3.97 38.69 -84.36
CA ASN A 301 4.56 40.00 -84.58
C ASN A 301 5.53 40.00 -85.78
N GLU A 302 6.37 38.97 -85.91
CA GLU A 302 7.22 38.83 -87.07
C GLU A 302 6.39 38.66 -88.35
N SER A 303 5.32 37.85 -88.31
CA SER A 303 4.37 37.68 -89.41
C SER A 303 3.74 39.01 -89.83
N ALA A 304 3.27 39.82 -88.88
CA ALA A 304 2.72 41.14 -89.13
C ALA A 304 3.73 42.07 -89.84
N GLN A 305 4.99 42.09 -89.39
CA GLN A 305 6.06 42.85 -90.04
C GLN A 305 6.32 42.37 -91.48
N LYS A 306 6.29 41.05 -91.74
CA LYS A 306 6.41 40.51 -93.10
C LYS A 306 5.24 40.93 -93.98
N PHE A 307 4.01 40.92 -93.46
CA PHE A 307 2.85 41.43 -94.20
C PHE A 307 2.95 42.93 -94.48
N ARG A 308 3.45 43.76 -93.55
CA ARG A 308 3.71 45.19 -93.83
C ARG A 308 4.71 45.39 -94.97
N LYS A 309 5.79 44.61 -94.97
CA LYS A 309 6.79 44.64 -96.04
C LYS A 309 6.19 44.18 -97.37
N ALA A 310 5.34 43.15 -97.36
CA ALA A 310 4.63 42.71 -98.56
C ALA A 310 3.76 43.85 -99.13
N VAL A 311 2.98 44.56 -98.29
CA VAL A 311 2.18 45.71 -98.73
C VAL A 311 3.02 46.77 -99.46
N PHE A 312 4.23 47.07 -98.96
CA PHE A 312 5.13 48.04 -99.59
C PHE A 312 5.54 47.66 -101.01
N TYR A 313 5.68 46.37 -101.31
CA TYR A 313 6.08 45.86 -102.64
C TYR A 313 4.88 45.41 -103.51
N MET A 314 3.65 45.62 -103.04
CA MET A 314 2.44 45.08 -103.67
C MET A 314 2.15 45.71 -105.04
N GLU A 315 2.42 47.01 -105.23
CA GLU A 315 2.20 47.72 -106.51
C GLU A 315 3.15 47.24 -107.62
N GLU A 316 4.33 46.73 -107.26
CA GLU A 316 5.36 46.26 -108.21
C GLU A 316 5.17 44.79 -108.60
N ASN A 317 4.33 44.03 -107.86
CA ASN A 317 4.11 42.59 -108.00
C ASN A 317 5.40 41.79 -108.30
N ASN A 318 6.47 42.12 -107.58
CA ASN A 318 7.82 41.61 -107.76
C ASN A 318 8.09 40.36 -106.90
N ASP A 319 9.28 39.76 -107.05
CA ASP A 319 9.69 38.57 -106.29
C ASP A 319 9.74 38.85 -104.77
N GLU A 320 10.01 40.10 -104.38
CA GLU A 320 10.03 40.57 -103.01
C GLU A 320 8.65 40.53 -102.34
N PHE A 321 7.58 40.94 -103.03
CA PHE A 321 6.20 40.80 -102.55
C PHE A 321 5.90 39.34 -102.19
N ASN A 322 6.13 38.42 -103.14
CA ASN A 322 5.85 37.00 -102.96
C ASN A 322 6.68 36.40 -101.83
N THR A 323 7.94 36.81 -101.70
CA THR A 323 8.82 36.36 -100.62
C THR A 323 8.30 36.77 -99.25
N TYR A 324 7.98 38.05 -99.05
CA TYR A 324 7.49 38.54 -97.77
C TYR A 324 6.09 38.01 -97.43
N PHE A 325 5.20 37.90 -98.41
CA PHE A 325 3.87 37.36 -98.21
C PHE A 325 3.88 35.88 -97.79
N ASN A 326 4.70 35.06 -98.45
CA ASN A 326 4.84 33.64 -98.09
C ASN A 326 5.48 33.46 -96.70
N GLN A 327 6.56 34.21 -96.40
CA GLN A 327 7.16 34.20 -95.06
C GLN A 327 6.16 34.63 -93.97
N GLY A 328 5.35 35.65 -94.23
CA GLY A 328 4.30 36.09 -93.32
C GLY A 328 3.27 34.99 -93.04
N ASN A 329 2.82 34.27 -94.08
CA ASN A 329 1.88 33.16 -93.92
C ASN A 329 2.47 31.97 -93.17
N ASP A 330 3.71 31.59 -93.44
CA ASP A 330 4.38 30.48 -92.74
C ASP A 330 4.52 30.75 -91.25
N LEU A 331 4.98 31.95 -90.89
CA LEU A 331 5.10 32.39 -89.49
C LEU A 331 3.73 32.46 -88.81
N LYS A 332 2.70 32.98 -89.50
CA LYS A 332 1.32 33.03 -89.00
C LYS A 332 0.80 31.64 -88.65
N MET A 333 1.02 30.65 -89.53
CA MET A 333 0.56 29.27 -89.29
C MET A 333 1.28 28.62 -88.11
N GLN A 334 2.60 28.80 -88.00
CA GLN A 334 3.38 28.29 -86.86
C GLN A 334 2.92 28.93 -85.55
N ALA A 335 2.74 30.25 -85.54
CA ALA A 335 2.24 31.01 -84.39
C ALA A 335 0.85 30.53 -83.95
N TYR A 336 -0.07 30.34 -84.90
CA TYR A 336 -1.42 29.86 -84.63
C TYR A 336 -1.44 28.43 -84.05
N SER A 337 -0.55 27.55 -84.52
CA SER A 337 -0.38 26.21 -83.96
C SER A 337 0.02 26.27 -82.49
N LEU A 338 1.04 27.08 -82.16
CA LEU A 338 1.51 27.24 -80.78
C LEU A 338 0.44 27.84 -79.87
N ALA A 339 -0.35 28.80 -80.36
CA ALA A 339 -1.47 29.37 -79.60
C ALA A 339 -2.56 28.34 -79.30
N ASN A 340 -2.86 27.43 -80.24
CA ASN A 340 -3.83 26.36 -80.01
C ASN A 340 -3.33 25.31 -79.02
N ASP A 341 -2.05 24.93 -79.13
CA ASP A 341 -1.42 23.99 -78.21
C ASP A 341 -1.31 24.55 -76.78
N ALA A 342 -1.20 25.88 -76.63
CA ALA A 342 -1.24 26.54 -75.33
C ALA A 342 -2.66 26.59 -74.74
N GLY A 343 -3.69 26.67 -75.59
CA GLY A 343 -5.10 26.75 -75.19
C GLY A 343 -5.77 25.41 -74.88
N SER A 344 -5.06 24.29 -74.96
CA SER A 344 -5.60 22.94 -74.70
C SER A 344 -5.35 22.44 -73.27
N LEU A 345 -5.10 23.35 -72.32
CA LEU A 345 -5.03 23.09 -70.88
C LEU A 345 -6.41 22.76 -70.30
#